data_AF-M5S181-F1
#
_entry.id   AF-M5S181-F1
#
_cell.length_a   1.000
_cell.length_b   1.000
_cell.length_c   1.000
_cell.angle_alpha   90.00
_cell.angle_beta   90.00
_cell.angle_gamma   90.00
#
_symmetry.space_group_name_H-M   'P 1'
#
loop_
_entity.id
_entity.type
_entity.pdbx_description
1 polymer ?
#
loop_
_entity_poly.entity_id
_entity_poly.type
_entity_poly.pdbx_seq_one_letter_code
_entity_poly.pdbx_strand_id
1 'polypeptide(L)'
;MKVVRDGKYQISLRRWPGESGAAINASLPPEENVPGATKAFRTTPGDAIGASHAVLRIDDKDLDRKPVSPGVEEVSFVTELKKGSYRLAPVFEISEGELGAYYVVVTSFD
;
A
#
# COMPACT_ATOMS: atom_id res chain seq x y z
N MET A 1 -0.84 -1.26 15.17
CA MET A 1 -2.14 -0.57 15.19
C MET A 1 -2.84 -0.82 16.52
N LYS A 2 -3.40 0.22 17.15
CA LYS A 2 -4.23 0.07 18.35
C LYS A 2 -5.69 0.23 17.97
N VAL A 3 -6.49 -0.81 18.21
CA VAL A 3 -7.95 -0.79 18.00
C VAL A 3 -8.60 -0.46 19.34
N VAL A 4 -9.37 0.62 19.38
CA VAL A 4 -9.98 1.13 20.63
C VAL A 4 -11.43 0.67 20.81
N ARG A 5 -12.11 0.30 19.72
CA ARG A 5 -13.48 -0.25 19.71
C ARG A 5 -13.55 -1.53 18.90
N ASP A 6 -14.34 -2.49 19.35
CA ASP A 6 -14.72 -3.63 18.53
C ASP A 6 -15.47 -3.13 17.29
N GLY A 7 -15.32 -3.80 16.14
CA GLY A 7 -16.14 -3.49 14.98
C GLY A 7 -15.57 -3.99 13.67
N LYS A 8 -16.25 -3.59 12.59
CA LYS A 8 -15.84 -3.86 11.21
C LYS A 8 -14.96 -2.70 10.74
N TYR A 9 -13.85 -3.03 10.08
CA TYR A 9 -12.89 -2.05 9.57
C TYR A 9 -12.62 -2.30 8.10
N GLN A 10 -12.59 -1.22 7.32
CA GLN A 10 -11.97 -1.20 6.01
C GLN A 10 -10.48 -0.90 6.17
N ILE A 11 -9.65 -1.72 5.53
CA ILE A 11 -8.19 -1.55 5.48
C ILE A 11 -7.81 -1.45 4.00
N SER A 12 -7.32 -0.28 3.59
CA SER A 12 -7.02 0.06 2.20
C SER A 12 -5.51 0.19 2.02
N LEU A 13 -4.92 -0.73 1.25
CA LEU A 13 -3.48 -0.78 0.96
C LEU A 13 -3.17 0.08 -0.25
N ARG A 14 -2.12 0.91 -0.14
CA ARG A 14 -1.65 1.80 -1.22
C ARG A 14 -0.13 1.77 -1.29
N ARG A 15 0.40 1.95 -2.50
CA ARG A 15 1.83 2.22 -2.72
C ARG A 15 2.14 3.71 -2.55
N TRP A 16 1.25 4.55 -3.04
CA TRP A 16 1.40 6.00 -3.05
C TRP A 16 0.48 6.66 -2.01
N PRO A 17 0.82 7.86 -1.52
CA PRO A 17 -0.10 8.62 -0.68
C PRO A 17 -1.40 8.90 -1.44
N GLY A 18 -2.51 9.05 -0.72
CA GLY A 18 -3.83 9.23 -1.36
C GLY A 18 -3.92 10.51 -2.21
N GLU A 19 -3.16 11.53 -1.83
CA GLU A 19 -3.10 12.84 -2.47
C GLU A 19 -2.49 12.80 -3.87
N SER A 20 -1.72 11.76 -4.22
CA SER A 20 -1.09 11.67 -5.53
C SER A 20 -2.03 11.17 -6.63
N GLY A 21 -3.09 10.43 -6.27
CA GLY A 21 -3.95 9.71 -7.24
C GLY A 21 -3.21 8.68 -8.09
N ALA A 22 -1.97 8.30 -7.72
CA ALA A 22 -1.18 7.38 -8.52
C ALA A 22 -1.58 5.93 -8.27
N ALA A 23 -1.72 5.15 -9.36
CA ALA A 23 -2.00 3.72 -9.28
C ALA A 23 -0.85 2.93 -8.62
N ILE A 24 -1.16 1.79 -8.00
CA ILE A 24 -0.17 0.93 -7.30
C ILE A 24 1.02 0.59 -8.22
N ASN A 25 0.73 0.19 -9.46
CA ASN A 25 1.76 -0.18 -10.44
C ASN A 25 2.16 0.97 -11.37
N ALA A 26 1.79 2.22 -11.06
CA ALA A 26 2.22 3.36 -11.86
C ALA A 26 3.74 3.58 -11.74
N SER A 27 4.36 3.87 -12.88
CA SER A 27 5.61 4.62 -12.95
C SER A 27 5.29 6.11 -12.75
N LEU A 28 6.16 6.83 -12.06
CA LEU A 28 6.05 8.30 -11.98
C LEU A 28 6.94 8.93 -13.05
N PRO A 29 6.46 9.97 -13.76
CA PRO A 29 7.27 10.64 -14.76
C PRO A 29 8.48 11.32 -14.12
N PRO A 30 9.59 11.44 -14.86
CA PRO A 30 10.74 12.19 -14.39
C PRO A 30 10.40 13.67 -14.29
N GLU A 31 10.99 14.34 -13.31
CA GLU A 31 10.91 15.78 -13.13
C GLU A 31 12.23 16.47 -13.55
N GLU A 32 12.19 17.79 -13.62
CA GLU A 32 13.37 18.60 -13.98
C GLU A 32 14.55 18.33 -13.05
N ASN A 33 15.77 18.45 -13.59
CA ASN A 33 16.96 18.34 -12.76
C ASN A 33 17.03 19.48 -11.74
N VAL A 34 17.52 19.18 -10.55
CA VAL A 34 17.86 20.23 -9.57
C VAL A 34 19.36 20.56 -9.69
N PRO A 35 19.77 21.82 -9.47
CA PRO A 35 21.17 22.21 -9.54
C PRO A 35 22.06 21.38 -8.59
N GLY A 36 23.18 20.86 -9.10
CA GLY A 36 24.11 20.03 -8.34
C GLY A 36 25.23 19.46 -9.21
N ALA A 37 26.23 18.85 -8.59
CA ALA A 37 27.39 18.27 -9.29
C ALA A 37 27.04 17.00 -10.09
N THR A 38 25.92 16.35 -9.78
CA THR A 38 25.44 15.14 -10.44
C THR A 38 23.95 15.26 -10.78
N LYS A 39 23.50 14.44 -11.73
CA LYS A 39 22.09 14.38 -12.14
C LYS A 39 21.23 13.84 -10.99
N ALA A 40 20.16 14.54 -10.65
CA ALA A 40 19.30 14.17 -9.54
C ALA A 40 18.42 12.96 -9.86
N PHE A 41 18.13 12.11 -8.86
CA PHE A 41 17.32 10.89 -9.05
C PHE A 41 15.91 11.16 -9.61
N ARG A 42 15.30 12.31 -9.29
CA ARG A 42 13.96 12.67 -9.80
C ARG A 42 13.89 12.84 -11.31
N THR A 43 15.03 12.96 -11.99
CA THR A 43 15.11 13.02 -13.46
C THR A 43 15.00 11.63 -14.13
N THR A 44 14.92 10.57 -13.35
CA THR A 44 14.70 9.20 -13.80
C THR A 44 13.25 8.83 -13.53
N PRO A 45 12.52 8.23 -14.49
CA PRO A 45 11.19 7.70 -14.22
C PRO A 45 11.20 6.74 -13.04
N GLY A 46 10.13 6.75 -12.24
CA GLY A 46 9.99 5.80 -11.13
C GLY A 46 9.70 4.38 -11.64
N ASP A 47 10.27 3.37 -11.01
CA ASP A 47 10.03 1.98 -11.40
C ASP A 47 8.64 1.51 -10.97
N ALA A 48 7.93 0.80 -11.84
CA ALA A 48 6.70 0.11 -11.45
C ALA A 48 7.04 -1.16 -10.65
N ILE A 49 6.34 -1.41 -9.54
CA ILE A 49 6.64 -2.57 -8.68
C ILE A 49 6.08 -3.89 -9.20
N GLY A 50 5.20 -3.87 -10.22
CA GLY A 50 4.64 -5.09 -10.79
C GLY A 50 3.83 -5.94 -9.80
N ALA A 51 3.18 -5.31 -8.82
CA ALA A 51 2.37 -6.00 -7.82
C ALA A 51 1.23 -6.79 -8.49
N SER A 52 1.19 -8.09 -8.21
CA SER A 52 0.15 -8.99 -8.70
C SER A 52 -1.02 -9.08 -7.72
N HIS A 53 -0.73 -9.07 -6.42
CA HIS A 53 -1.71 -9.21 -5.35
C HIS A 53 -1.36 -8.33 -4.16
N ALA A 54 -2.39 -7.97 -3.41
CA ALA A 54 -2.28 -7.35 -2.10
C ALA A 54 -2.74 -8.35 -1.05
N VAL A 55 -2.04 -8.40 0.09
CA VAL A 55 -2.28 -9.34 1.19
C VAL A 55 -2.50 -8.57 2.47
N LEU A 56 -3.66 -8.79 3.10
CA LEU A 56 -3.94 -8.28 4.43
C LEU A 56 -3.26 -9.19 5.46
N ARG A 57 -2.16 -8.72 6.03
CA ARG A 57 -1.43 -9.42 7.09
C ARG A 57 -1.56 -8.72 8.44
N ILE A 58 -2.09 -9.44 9.42
CA ILE A 58 -2.26 -8.99 10.81
C ILE A 58 -1.73 -10.06 11.75
N ASP A 59 -0.90 -9.66 12.72
CA ASP A 59 -0.26 -10.56 13.70
C ASP A 59 0.43 -11.75 13.02
N ASP A 60 1.18 -11.46 11.96
CA ASP A 60 1.93 -12.43 11.14
C ASP A 60 1.05 -13.50 10.46
N LYS A 61 -0.26 -13.25 10.34
CA LYS A 61 -1.21 -14.10 9.62
C LYS A 61 -1.79 -13.38 8.41
N ASP A 62 -1.81 -14.09 7.28
CA ASP A 62 -2.46 -13.65 6.05
C ASP A 62 -3.96 -13.93 6.16
N LEU A 63 -4.74 -12.87 6.39
CA LEU A 63 -6.17 -12.97 6.62
C LEU A 63 -6.98 -12.96 5.33
N ASP A 64 -6.51 -12.24 4.31
CA ASP A 64 -7.16 -12.13 3.00
C ASP A 64 -6.13 -11.71 1.94
N ARG A 65 -6.43 -12.02 0.67
CA ARG A 65 -5.56 -11.79 -0.49
C ARG A 65 -6.42 -11.46 -1.71
N LYS A 66 -6.11 -10.36 -2.39
CA LYS A 66 -6.86 -9.88 -3.57
C LYS A 66 -5.93 -9.51 -4.72
N PRO A 67 -6.35 -9.71 -5.98
CA PRO A 67 -5.57 -9.30 -7.14
C PRO A 67 -5.48 -7.77 -7.22
N VAL A 68 -4.33 -7.27 -7.65
CA VAL A 68 -4.14 -5.85 -8.00
C VAL A 68 -4.58 -5.67 -9.44
N SER A 69 -5.76 -5.07 -9.64
CA SER A 69 -6.26 -4.80 -10.98
C SER A 69 -5.50 -3.65 -11.65
N PRO A 70 -5.41 -3.60 -12.99
CA PRO A 70 -4.76 -2.49 -13.68
C PRO A 70 -5.37 -1.12 -13.31
N GLY A 71 -4.52 -0.12 -13.08
CA GLY A 71 -4.94 1.26 -12.85
C GLY A 71 -5.53 1.57 -11.46
N VAL A 72 -5.61 0.60 -10.55
CA VAL A 72 -6.15 0.85 -9.21
C VAL A 72 -5.14 1.57 -8.31
N GLU A 73 -5.62 2.56 -7.55
CA GLU A 73 -4.84 3.30 -6.55
C GLU A 73 -4.70 2.54 -5.23
N GLU A 74 -5.71 1.74 -4.90
CA GLU A 74 -5.77 0.97 -3.65
C GLU A 74 -6.39 -0.41 -3.83
N VAL A 75 -6.10 -1.31 -2.88
CA VAL A 75 -6.85 -2.55 -2.68
C VAL A 75 -7.40 -2.57 -1.27
N SER A 76 -8.73 -2.71 -1.15
CA SER A 76 -9.45 -2.58 0.11
C SER A 76 -9.99 -3.91 0.62
N PHE A 77 -9.81 -4.14 1.92
CA PHE A 77 -10.25 -5.30 2.66
C PHE A 77 -11.23 -4.89 3.73
N VAL A 78 -12.12 -5.79 4.11
CA VAL A 78 -13.02 -5.58 5.24
C VAL A 78 -12.82 -6.72 6.23
N THR A 79 -12.52 -6.40 7.48
CA THR A 79 -12.29 -7.39 8.54
C THR A 79 -12.88 -6.92 9.86
N GLU A 80 -13.19 -7.88 10.73
CA GLU A 80 -13.64 -7.59 12.10
C GLU A 80 -12.43 -7.57 13.04
N LEU A 81 -12.32 -6.51 13.84
CA LEU A 81 -11.27 -6.37 14.84
C LEU A 81 -11.89 -6.17 16.22
N LYS A 82 -11.24 -6.77 17.22
CA LYS A 82 -11.57 -6.56 18.62
C LYS A 82 -10.72 -5.43 19.18
N LYS A 83 -11.17 -4.80 20.26
CA LYS A 83 -10.35 -3.84 21.01
C LYS A 83 -9.06 -4.53 21.43
N GLY A 84 -7.91 -3.99 21.01
CA GLY A 84 -6.65 -4.71 21.12
C GLY A 84 -5.49 -3.98 20.45
N SER A 85 -4.30 -4.54 20.61
CA SER A 85 -3.09 -4.11 19.89
C SER A 85 -2.74 -5.17 18.86
N TYR A 86 -2.52 -4.75 17.62
CA TYR A 86 -2.25 -5.62 16.48
C TYR A 86 -1.00 -5.17 15.74
N ARG A 87 -0.23 -6.12 15.22
CA ARG A 87 0.82 -5.87 14.23
C ARG A 87 0.19 -5.89 12.85
N LEU A 88 -0.01 -4.71 12.27
CA LEU A 88 -0.49 -4.55 10.90
C LEU A 88 0.72 -4.47 9.97
N ALA A 89 0.90 -5.47 9.10
CA ALA A 89 2.04 -5.58 8.21
C ALA A 89 1.64 -6.05 6.80
N PRO A 90 0.67 -5.39 6.13
CA PRO A 90 0.23 -5.78 4.80
C PRO A 90 1.33 -5.66 3.75
N VAL A 91 1.25 -6.52 2.74
CA VAL A 91 2.25 -6.62 1.67
C VAL A 91 1.60 -6.69 0.28
N PHE A 92 2.39 -6.34 -0.72
CA PHE A 92 2.16 -6.63 -2.13
C PHE A 92 3.08 -7.77 -2.56
N GLU A 93 2.54 -8.70 -3.33
CA GLU A 93 3.32 -9.77 -3.97
C GLU A 93 3.85 -9.29 -5.32
N ILE A 94 5.18 -9.25 -5.45
CA ILE A 94 5.94 -8.84 -6.65
C ILE A 94 6.85 -9.99 -7.10
N SER A 95 7.49 -9.89 -8.27
CA SER A 95 8.37 -10.95 -8.79
C SER A 95 9.56 -11.24 -7.88
N GLU A 96 10.05 -10.23 -7.17
CA GLU A 96 11.21 -10.30 -6.28
C GLU A 96 10.86 -10.82 -4.87
N GLY A 97 9.57 -11.01 -4.58
CA GLY A 97 9.08 -11.46 -3.27
C GLY A 97 7.95 -10.58 -2.75
N GLU A 98 8.02 -10.21 -1.47
CA GLU A 98 7.02 -9.36 -0.83
C GLU A 98 7.54 -7.94 -0.64
N LEU A 99 6.69 -6.96 -0.96
CA LEU A 99 6.94 -5.56 -0.70
C LEU A 99 5.88 -5.02 0.26
N GLY A 100 6.28 -4.43 1.38
CA GLY A 100 5.33 -3.83 2.31
C GLY A 100 4.47 -2.75 1.63
N ALA A 101 3.19 -2.66 2.00
CA ALA A 101 2.37 -1.52 1.60
C ALA A 101 2.90 -0.25 2.27
N TYR A 102 3.22 0.78 1.48
CA TYR A 102 3.83 2.01 2.00
C TYR A 102 2.82 2.90 2.73
N TYR A 103 1.55 2.82 2.32
CA TYR A 103 0.45 3.52 2.94
C TYR A 103 -0.69 2.55 3.22
N VAL A 104 -1.30 2.69 4.38
CA VAL A 104 -2.48 1.93 4.77
C VAL A 104 -3.48 2.88 5.41
N VAL A 105 -4.67 2.98 4.83
CA VAL A 105 -5.78 3.75 5.39
C VAL A 105 -6.71 2.79 6.12
N VAL A 106 -7.04 3.11 7.37
CA VAL A 106 -7.93 2.29 8.19
C VAL A 106 -9.16 3.12 8.57
N THR A 107 -10.32 2.65 8.14
CA THR A 107 -11.61 3.30 8.41
C THR A 107 -12.52 2.30 9.10
N SER A 108 -13.06 2.66 10.25
CA SER A 108 -14.13 1.88 10.90
C SER A 108 -15.46 2.11 10.20
N PHE A 109 -16.26 1.07 10.01
CA PHE A 109 -17.69 1.23 9.78
C PHE A 109 -18.33 1.54 11.13
N ASP A 110 -19.03 2.68 11.23
CA ASP A 110 -19.69 3.09 12.47
C ASP A 110 -20.81 2.13 12.90
#